data_AF-A0AAQ3JLL1-F1
#
_entry.id   AF-A0AAQ3JLL1-F1
#
_cell.length_a   1.000
_cell.length_b   1.000
_cell.length_c   1.000
_cell.angle_alpha   90.00
_cell.angle_beta   90.00
_cell.angle_gamma   90.00
#
_symmetry.space_group_name_H-M   'P 1'
#
loop_
_entity.id
_entity.type
_entity.pdbx_description
1 polymer ?
#
loop_
_entity_poly.entity_id
_entity_poly.type
_entity_poly.pdbx_seq_one_letter_code
_entity_poly.pdbx_strand_id
1 'polypeptide(L)'
;MLKQKKKSPAFYTAAKKIESILSFIAVYAKDHNYHKIIVAGGETSGAVTTGLGYSSFYIGQEICPGVPVLIPEENRYLQLILKSGNFGSEDFFLKAMEM
;
A
#
# COMPACT_ATOMS: atom_id res chain seq x y z
N MET A 1 9.38 -24.98 21.05
CA MET A 1 8.31 -25.00 20.03
C MET A 1 7.20 -24.02 20.44
N LEU A 2 7.19 -22.81 19.88
CA LEU A 2 6.08 -21.87 20.07
C LEU A 2 4.88 -22.41 19.26
N LYS A 3 3.83 -22.86 19.96
CA LYS A 3 2.56 -23.22 19.30
C LYS A 3 2.03 -21.97 18.60
N GLN A 4 2.05 -21.95 17.26
CA GLN A 4 1.32 -20.92 16.52
C GLN A 4 -0.16 -21.06 16.89
N LYS A 5 -0.69 -20.09 17.64
CA LYS A 5 -2.13 -20.00 17.89
C LYS A 5 -2.83 -19.88 16.53
N LYS A 6 -3.67 -20.86 16.17
CA LYS A 6 -4.53 -20.78 14.98
C LYS A 6 -5.35 -19.48 15.07
N LYS A 7 -5.19 -18.60 14.08
CA LYS A 7 -5.99 -17.37 13.94
C LYS A 7 -7.47 -17.74 13.87
N SER A 8 -8.31 -17.08 14.66
CA SER A 8 -9.75 -17.37 14.74
C SER A 8 -10.49 -16.82 13.51
N PRO A 9 -11.70 -17.32 13.18
CA PRO A 9 -12.54 -16.71 12.16
C PRO A 9 -12.74 -15.20 12.36
N ALA A 10 -12.96 -14.78 13.62
CA ALA A 10 -13.11 -13.37 13.98
C ALA A 10 -11.86 -12.53 13.64
N PHE A 11 -10.65 -13.09 13.79
CA PHE A 11 -9.41 -12.42 13.40
C PHE A 11 -9.39 -12.12 11.90
N TYR A 12 -9.71 -13.11 11.05
CA TYR A 12 -9.73 -12.91 9.61
C TYR A 12 -10.85 -11.95 9.17
N THR A 13 -12.01 -11.98 9.85
CA THR A 13 -13.07 -10.99 9.62
C THR A 13 -12.59 -9.57 9.92
N ALA A 14 -11.90 -9.38 11.04
CA ALA A 14 -11.35 -8.07 11.40
C ALA A 14 -10.29 -7.60 10.39
N ALA A 15 -9.37 -8.48 9.99
CA ALA A 15 -8.34 -8.18 8.99
C ALA A 15 -8.97 -7.72 7.66
N LYS A 16 -9.92 -8.49 7.13
CA LYS A 16 -10.64 -8.13 5.90
C LYS A 16 -11.37 -6.80 5.99
N LYS A 17 -11.98 -6.48 7.15
CA LYS A 17 -12.64 -5.18 7.35
C LYS A 17 -11.63 -4.04 7.33
N ILE A 18 -10.47 -4.20 7.97
CA ILE A 18 -9.40 -3.20 7.95
C ILE A 18 -8.89 -2.99 6.53
N GLU A 19 -8.58 -4.07 5.80
CA GLU A 19 -8.17 -4.03 4.40
C GLU A 19 -9.19 -3.30 3.51
N SER A 20 -10.48 -3.60 3.71
CA SER A 20 -11.58 -2.95 2.95
C SER A 20 -11.68 -1.45 3.24
N ILE A 21 -11.55 -1.04 4.50
CA ILE A 21 -11.57 0.37 4.90
C ILE A 21 -10.38 1.12 4.30
N LEU A 22 -9.17 0.55 4.37
CA LEU A 22 -7.97 1.18 3.83
C LEU A 22 -8.01 1.27 2.30
N SER A 23 -8.55 0.25 1.63
CA SER A 23 -8.82 0.29 0.19
C SER A 23 -9.78 1.43 -0.17
N PHE A 24 -10.88 1.57 0.56
CA PHE A 24 -11.83 2.67 0.38
C PHE A 24 -11.19 4.04 0.58
N ILE A 25 -10.37 4.21 1.62
CA ILE A 25 -9.65 5.48 1.89
C ILE A 25 -8.72 5.83 0.74
N ALA A 26 -8.01 4.86 0.15
CA ALA A 26 -7.12 5.12 -0.97
C ALA A 26 -7.88 5.61 -2.22
N VAL A 27 -9.04 4.99 -2.52
CA VAL A 27 -9.93 5.43 -3.61
C VAL A 27 -10.46 6.83 -3.34
N TYR A 28 -10.95 7.07 -2.12
CA TYR A 28 -11.44 8.38 -1.70
C TYR A 28 -10.36 9.46 -1.84
N ALA A 29 -9.12 9.17 -1.40
CA ALA A 29 -8.00 10.09 -1.52
C ALA A 29 -7.69 10.43 -2.99
N LYS A 30 -7.62 9.41 -3.87
CA LYS A 30 -7.46 9.61 -5.32
C LYS A 30 -8.56 10.52 -5.88
N ASP A 31 -9.82 10.26 -5.53
CA ASP A 31 -10.97 11.02 -6.01
C ASP A 31 -10.99 12.48 -5.50
N HIS A 32 -10.27 12.75 -4.41
CA HIS A 32 -10.12 14.09 -3.82
C HIS A 32 -8.77 14.74 -4.15
N ASN A 33 -8.14 14.36 -5.26
CA ASN A 33 -6.89 14.93 -5.79
C ASN A 33 -5.65 14.75 -4.91
N TYR A 34 -5.66 13.78 -3.99
CA TYR A 34 -4.41 13.33 -3.39
C TYR A 34 -3.59 12.59 -4.43
N HIS A 35 -2.34 13.00 -4.58
CA HIS A 35 -1.46 12.55 -5.66
C HIS A 35 -0.36 11.61 -5.18
N LYS A 36 -0.26 11.32 -3.88
CA LYS A 36 0.73 10.41 -3.31
C LYS A 36 0.08 9.51 -2.26
N ILE A 37 0.13 8.20 -2.48
CA ILE A 37 -0.41 7.18 -1.58
C ILE A 37 0.73 6.25 -1.17
N ILE A 38 1.04 6.22 0.12
CA ILE A 38 2.09 5.37 0.69
C ILE A 38 1.42 4.31 1.56
N VAL A 39 1.64 3.03 1.24
CA VAL A 39 1.00 1.90 1.91
C VAL A 39 2.06 0.99 2.52
N ALA A 40 1.83 0.54 3.75
CA ALA A 40 2.66 -0.46 4.41
C ALA A 40 1.86 -1.73 4.76
N GLY A 41 2.45 -2.89 4.49
CA GLY A 41 1.85 -4.20 4.70
C GLY A 41 1.41 -4.85 3.39
N GLY A 42 1.77 -6.12 3.17
CA GLY A 42 1.57 -6.78 1.88
C GLY A 42 0.09 -6.98 1.53
N GLU A 43 -0.70 -7.45 2.49
CA GLU A 43 -2.14 -7.66 2.35
C GLU A 43 -2.88 -6.32 2.15
N THR A 44 -2.47 -5.28 2.89
CA THR A 44 -3.00 -3.92 2.73
C THR A 44 -2.66 -3.33 1.37
N SER A 45 -1.41 -3.50 0.89
CA SER A 45 -1.01 -3.09 -0.45
C SER A 45 -1.83 -3.80 -1.53
N GLY A 46 -2.13 -5.09 -1.36
CA GLY A 46 -3.02 -5.84 -2.26
C GLY A 46 -4.45 -5.31 -2.29
N ALA A 47 -5.02 -5.01 -1.12
CA ALA A 47 -6.37 -4.45 -1.02
C ALA A 47 -6.46 -3.03 -1.63
N VAL A 48 -5.47 -2.18 -1.38
CA VAL A 48 -5.40 -0.82 -1.94
C VAL A 48 -5.23 -0.84 -3.46
N THR A 49 -4.30 -1.64 -3.98
CA THR A 49 -4.10 -1.77 -5.44
C THR A 49 -5.35 -2.30 -6.15
N THR A 50 -6.02 -3.29 -5.55
CA THR A 50 -7.29 -3.82 -6.05
C THR A 50 -8.39 -2.76 -6.06
N GLY A 51 -8.48 -1.93 -5.01
CA GLY A 51 -9.47 -0.85 -4.92
C GLY A 51 -9.22 0.28 -5.93
N LEU A 52 -7.95 0.66 -6.13
CA LEU A 52 -7.58 1.69 -7.11
C LEU A 52 -7.79 1.23 -8.56
N GLY A 53 -7.74 -0.07 -8.83
CA GLY A 53 -8.16 -0.66 -10.11
C GLY A 53 -7.17 -0.49 -11.27
N TYR A 54 -5.95 -0.01 -11.03
CA TYR A 54 -4.93 0.15 -12.06
C TYR A 54 -4.23 -1.17 -12.39
N SER A 55 -3.98 -1.41 -13.68
CA SER A 55 -3.40 -2.67 -14.18
C SER A 55 -1.95 -2.55 -14.65
N SER A 56 -1.50 -1.35 -15.01
CA SER A 56 -0.15 -1.06 -15.51
C SER A 56 0.45 0.16 -14.81
N PHE A 57 1.76 0.08 -14.55
CA PHE A 57 2.51 1.11 -13.82
C PHE A 57 3.87 1.36 -14.46
N TYR A 58 4.30 2.61 -14.43
CA TYR A 58 5.70 2.99 -14.62
C TYR A 58 6.43 2.82 -13.31
N ILE A 59 7.65 2.30 -13.39
CA ILE A 59 8.55 2.16 -12.26
C ILE A 59 9.42 3.42 -12.20
N GLY A 60 9.26 4.19 -11.14
CA GLY A 60 10.06 5.37 -10.83
C GLY A 60 11.26 5.04 -9.94
N GLN A 61 11.75 6.06 -9.23
CA GLN A 61 12.89 5.91 -8.32
C GLN A 61 12.56 4.96 -7.16
N GLU A 62 13.57 4.21 -6.70
CA GLU A 62 13.47 3.42 -5.47
C GLU A 62 13.57 4.30 -4.21
N ILE A 63 12.61 4.14 -3.29
CA ILE A 63 12.68 4.73 -1.94
C ILE A 63 13.69 3.96 -1.09
N CYS A 64 13.66 2.63 -1.21
CA CYS A 64 14.62 1.71 -0.63
C CYS A 64 14.68 0.44 -1.50
N PRO A 65 15.68 -0.46 -1.31
CA PRO A 65 15.82 -1.66 -2.12
C PRO A 65 14.50 -2.46 -2.21
N GLY A 66 13.98 -2.63 -3.43
CA GLY A 66 12.74 -3.37 -3.68
C GLY A 66 11.44 -2.62 -3.42
N VAL A 67 11.48 -1.30 -3.15
CA VAL A 67 10.28 -0.46 -2.99
C VAL A 67 10.38 0.78 -3.89
N PRO A 68 9.99 0.67 -5.18
CA PRO A 68 9.93 1.79 -6.11
C PRO A 68 8.67 2.63 -5.94
N VAL A 69 8.72 3.87 -6.44
CA VAL A 69 7.53 4.66 -6.76
C VAL A 69 6.85 4.05 -7.99
N LEU A 70 5.57 3.75 -7.88
CA LEU A 70 4.74 3.25 -8.98
C LEU A 70 3.82 4.36 -9.47
N ILE A 71 3.77 4.59 -10.79
CA ILE A 71 2.93 5.62 -11.39
C ILE A 71 1.95 4.92 -12.35
N PRO A 72 0.63 4.93 -12.09
CA PRO A 72 -0.34 4.30 -12.97
C PRO A 72 -0.27 4.89 -14.38
N GLU A 73 -0.33 4.03 -15.41
CA GLU A 73 -0.31 4.48 -16.80
C GLU A 73 -1.46 5.44 -17.12
N GLU A 74 -2.66 5.10 -16.63
CA GLU A 74 -3.92 5.82 -16.80
C GLU A 74 -4.01 7.10 -15.95
N ASN A 75 -3.13 7.26 -14.94
CA ASN A 75 -3.12 8.42 -14.06
C ASN A 75 -1.69 8.79 -13.65
N ARG A 76 -1.02 9.56 -14.49
CA ARG A 76 0.37 10.01 -14.30
C ARG A 76 0.58 10.97 -13.13
N TYR A 77 -0.50 11.52 -12.56
CA TYR A 77 -0.43 12.39 -11.39
C TYR A 77 -0.36 11.59 -10.09
N LEU A 78 -0.83 10.35 -10.06
CA LEU A 78 -0.80 9.53 -8.86
C LEU A 78 0.55 8.81 -8.72
N GLN A 79 1.15 8.93 -7.55
CA GLN A 79 2.29 8.14 -7.10
C GLN A 79 1.84 7.15 -6.03
N LEU A 80 2.20 5.89 -6.21
CA LEU A 80 1.88 4.80 -5.30
C LEU A 80 3.17 4.16 -4.80
N ILE A 81 3.35 4.09 -3.49
CA ILE A 81 4.51 3.46 -2.85
C ILE A 81 3.99 2.30 -2.01
N LEU A 82 4.41 1.07 -2.32
CA LEU A 82 3.93 -0.17 -1.69
C LEU A 82 5.04 -0.86 -0.90
N LYS A 83 5.08 -0.63 0.41
CA LYS A 83 6.10 -1.17 1.31
C LYS A 83 5.62 -2.47 1.95
N SER A 84 6.23 -3.61 1.62
CA SER A 84 5.98 -4.83 2.39
C SER A 84 6.59 -4.72 3.81
N GLY A 85 6.10 -5.54 4.75
CA GLY A 85 6.29 -5.33 6.20
C GLY A 85 7.74 -5.07 6.64
N ASN A 86 8.68 -5.92 6.24
CA ASN A 86 10.08 -5.87 6.72
C ASN A 86 11.03 -4.98 5.90
N PHE A 87 10.52 -4.19 4.95
CA PHE A 87 11.36 -3.37 4.06
C PHE A 87 11.54 -1.93 4.59
N GLY A 88 12.66 -1.30 4.25
CA GLY A 88 12.95 0.10 4.59
C GLY A 88 13.50 0.30 6.01
N SER A 89 14.00 1.50 6.25
CA SER A 89 14.50 1.98 7.54
C SER A 89 13.39 2.67 8.35
N GLU A 90 13.65 3.02 9.62
CA GLU A 90 12.67 3.66 10.50
C GLU A 90 12.13 5.00 9.95
N ASP A 91 12.94 5.69 9.15
CA ASP A 91 12.61 6.94 8.46
C ASP A 91 11.97 6.75 7.07
N PHE A 92 11.55 5.52 6.71
CA PHE A 92 11.01 5.21 5.37
C PHE A 92 9.88 6.14 4.94
N PHE A 93 8.91 6.42 5.82
CA PHE A 93 7.78 7.27 5.47
C PHE A 93 8.19 8.73 5.24
N LEU A 94 9.23 9.22 5.93
CA LEU A 94 9.77 10.57 5.69
C LEU A 94 10.42 10.63 4.31
N LYS A 95 11.28 9.66 3.99
CA LYS A 95 11.90 9.52 2.66
C LYS A 95 10.86 9.42 1.54
N ALA A 96 9.83 8.60 1.73
CA ALA A 96 8.75 8.44 0.75
C ALA A 96 7.91 9.71 0.54
N MET A 97 7.81 10.58 1.55
CA MET A 97 7.10 11.86 1.43
C MET A 97 7.94 12.94 0.74
N GLU A 98 9.24 12.99 1.02
CA GLU A 98 10.17 13.98 0.46
C GLU A 98 10.50 13.76 -1.02
N MET A 99 10.56 12.50 -1.46
CA MET A 99 10.78 12.11 -2.85
C MET A 99 9.54 12.31 -3.72
#